data_AF-A0A920NSG1-F1
#
_entry.id   AF-A0A920NSG1-F1
#
_cell.length_a   1.000
_cell.length_b   1.000
_cell.length_c   1.000
_cell.angle_alpha   90.00
_cell.angle_beta   90.00
_cell.angle_gamma   90.00
#
_symmetry.space_group_name_H-M   'P 1'
#
loop_
_entity.id
_entity.type
_entity.pdbx_description
1 polymer ?
#
loop_
_entity_poly.entity_id
_entity_poly.type
_entity_poly.pdbx_seq_one_letter_code
_entity_poly.pdbx_strand_id
1 'polypeptide(L)'
;MGQGVWTSLPMIIAEEMELDWTKVKIEQAPVNKERFGRQGTGGSYSIRGSWDKMRKAGAIGKDMLLNAGAHNWSVPKKECYAEKGFIISPNQVERSLAMVIYP
;
A
#
# COMPACT_ATOMS: atom_id res chain seq x y z
N MET A 1 -12.72 -12.83 -12.26
CA MET A 1 -14.18 -12.53 -12.29
C MET A 1 -14.36 -11.01 -12.17
N GLY A 2 -15.37 -10.45 -12.85
CA GLY A 2 -15.56 -9.00 -13.09
C GLY A 2 -16.27 -8.20 -12.00
N GLN A 3 -16.35 -8.68 -10.75
CA GLN A 3 -17.05 -7.99 -9.65
C GLN A 3 -16.32 -6.77 -9.05
N GLY A 4 -15.30 -6.23 -9.72
CA GLY A 4 -14.57 -5.03 -9.27
C GLY A 4 -13.67 -5.21 -8.03
N VAL A 5 -13.68 -6.38 -7.38
CA VAL A 5 -12.82 -6.70 -6.20
C VAL A 5 -11.33 -6.55 -6.53
N TRP A 6 -10.96 -6.83 -7.77
CA TRP A 6 -9.59 -6.67 -8.26
C TRP A 6 -9.14 -5.19 -8.27
N THR A 7 -10.08 -4.25 -8.30
CA THR A 7 -9.83 -2.80 -8.23
C THR A 7 -9.99 -2.30 -6.80
N SER A 8 -11.09 -2.65 -6.14
CA SER A 8 -11.46 -2.06 -4.85
C SER A 8 -10.61 -2.54 -3.68
N LEU A 9 -10.11 -3.78 -3.66
CA LEU A 9 -9.20 -4.21 -2.59
C LEU A 9 -7.84 -3.49 -2.66
N PRO A 10 -7.16 -3.39 -3.81
CA PRO A 10 -5.94 -2.60 -3.92
C PRO A 10 -6.14 -1.11 -3.64
N MET A 11 -7.29 -0.53 -3.98
CA MET A 11 -7.59 0.87 -3.66
C MET A 11 -7.54 1.15 -2.16
N ILE A 12 -7.97 0.21 -1.31
CA ILE A 12 -7.89 0.37 0.16
C ILE A 12 -6.43 0.51 0.60
N ILE A 13 -5.53 -0.29 0.03
CA ILE A 13 -4.09 -0.21 0.33
C ILE A 13 -3.54 1.11 -0.19
N ALA A 14 -3.86 1.48 -1.43
CA ALA A 14 -3.40 2.69 -2.07
C ALA A 14 -3.78 3.95 -1.29
N GLU A 15 -5.03 4.02 -0.81
CA GLU A 15 -5.52 5.10 0.04
C GLU A 15 -4.71 5.20 1.34
N GLU A 16 -4.56 4.10 2.07
CA GLU A 16 -3.81 4.09 3.34
C GLU A 16 -2.33 4.46 3.15
N MET A 17 -1.78 4.19 1.97
CA MET A 17 -0.40 4.51 1.60
C MET A 17 -0.21 5.88 0.95
N GLU A 18 -1.27 6.66 0.73
CA GLU A 18 -1.25 7.94 0.00
C GLU A 18 -0.72 7.81 -1.43
N LEU A 19 -1.03 6.70 -2.11
CA LEU A 19 -0.56 6.43 -3.48
C LEU A 19 -1.38 7.17 -4.53
N ASP A 20 -0.71 7.62 -5.59
CA ASP A 20 -1.38 7.99 -6.84
C ASP A 20 -1.90 6.72 -7.52
N TRP A 21 -3.22 6.53 -7.52
CA TRP A 21 -3.88 5.36 -8.10
C TRP A 21 -3.50 5.11 -9.57
N THR A 22 -3.22 6.17 -10.33
CA THR A 22 -2.85 6.04 -11.76
C THR A 22 -1.50 5.34 -11.95
N LYS A 23 -0.69 5.26 -10.90
CA LYS A 23 0.62 4.60 -10.88
C LYS A 23 0.60 3.23 -10.20
N VAL A 24 -0.55 2.79 -9.69
CA VAL A 24 -0.69 1.50 -9.02
C VAL A 24 -0.86 0.39 -10.06
N LYS A 25 0.06 -0.58 -10.04
CA LYS A 25 -0.05 -1.82 -10.82
C LYS A 25 -0.46 -2.95 -9.90
N ILE A 26 -1.46 -3.73 -10.33
CA ILE A 26 -1.97 -4.87 -9.58
C ILE A 26 -1.48 -6.14 -10.26
N GLU A 27 -0.87 -7.03 -9.48
CA GLU A 27 -0.44 -8.36 -9.94
C GLU A 27 -1.17 -9.43 -9.13
N GLN A 28 -1.77 -10.39 -9.82
CA GLN A 28 -2.50 -11.47 -9.18
C GLN A 28 -1.53 -12.57 -8.75
N ALA A 29 -1.56 -12.93 -7.46
CA ALA A 29 -0.82 -14.08 -6.97
C ALA A 29 -1.27 -15.38 -7.67
N PRO A 30 -0.34 -16.30 -7.98
CA PRO A 30 -0.71 -17.60 -8.54
C PRO A 30 -1.60 -18.38 -7.56
N VAL A 31 -2.34 -19.37 -8.08
CA VAL A 31 -3.21 -20.20 -7.24
C VAL A 31 -2.34 -21.16 -6.43
N ASN A 32 -2.05 -20.79 -5.18
CA ASN A 32 -1.28 -21.62 -4.25
C ASN A 32 -1.86 -21.46 -2.83
N LYS A 33 -2.63 -22.47 -2.41
CA LYS A 33 -3.35 -22.46 -1.14
C LYS A 33 -2.44 -22.51 0.07
N GLU A 34 -1.29 -23.18 -0.02
CA GLU A 34 -0.34 -23.29 1.09
C GLU A 34 0.32 -21.93 1.37
N ARG A 35 0.67 -21.19 0.33
CA ARG A 35 1.35 -19.89 0.44
C ARG A 35 0.40 -18.72 0.68
N PHE A 36 -0.75 -18.68 0.00
CA PHE A 36 -1.63 -17.51 -0.02
C PHE A 36 -3.00 -17.76 0.64
N GLY A 37 -3.22 -18.97 1.17
CA GLY A 37 -4.49 -19.36 1.74
C GLY A 37 -5.59 -19.51 0.69
N ARG A 38 -6.84 -19.45 1.14
CA ARG A 38 -8.01 -19.60 0.26
C ARG A 38 -8.16 -18.39 -0.65
N GLN A 39 -7.98 -18.59 -1.95
CA GLN A 39 -8.23 -17.60 -3.00
C GLN A 39 -9.60 -17.84 -3.63
N GLY A 40 -10.64 -17.17 -3.13
CA GLY A 40 -11.99 -17.29 -3.66
C GLY A 40 -12.92 -16.19 -3.20
N THR A 41 -13.97 -15.93 -3.97
CA THR A 41 -14.98 -14.91 -3.69
C THR A 41 -16.37 -15.53 -3.56
N GLY A 42 -17.18 -15.05 -2.62
CA GLY A 42 -18.54 -15.53 -2.39
C GLY A 42 -19.22 -14.81 -1.22
N GLY A 43 -20.55 -14.92 -1.13
CA GLY A 43 -21.35 -14.39 0.00
C GLY A 43 -21.24 -12.88 0.20
N SER A 44 -20.91 -12.11 -0.83
CA SER A 44 -20.64 -10.66 -0.75
C SER A 44 -19.63 -10.30 0.35
N TYR A 45 -18.68 -11.20 0.62
CA TYR A 45 -17.77 -11.10 1.77
C TYR A 45 -16.42 -10.47 1.42
N SER A 46 -16.02 -10.43 0.15
CA SER A 46 -14.63 -10.10 -0.24
C SER A 46 -14.11 -8.78 0.33
N ILE A 47 -14.91 -7.71 0.29
CA ILE A 47 -14.51 -6.40 0.85
C ILE A 47 -14.55 -6.42 2.37
N ARG A 48 -15.71 -6.69 2.98
CA ARG A 48 -15.86 -6.66 4.45
C ARG A 48 -14.89 -7.59 5.17
N GLY A 49 -14.68 -8.78 4.62
CA GLY A 49 -13.78 -9.78 5.19
C GLY A 49 -12.29 -9.49 5.05
N SER A 50 -11.92 -8.58 4.14
CA SER A 50 -10.53 -8.21 3.88
C SER A 50 -10.19 -6.80 4.31
N TRP A 51 -11.19 -5.96 4.59
CA TRP A 51 -11.07 -4.53 4.90
C TRP A 51 -9.97 -4.24 5.92
N ASP A 52 -10.06 -4.82 7.12
CA ASP A 52 -9.09 -4.56 8.18
C ASP A 52 -7.68 -5.03 7.82
N LYS A 53 -7.56 -6.16 7.11
CA LYS A 53 -6.26 -6.69 6.70
C LYS A 53 -5.60 -5.76 5.69
N MET A 54 -6.35 -5.32 4.68
CA MET A 54 -5.84 -4.44 3.63
C MET A 54 -5.50 -3.07 4.18
N ARG A 55 -6.34 -2.50 5.05
CA ARG A 55 -6.06 -1.20 5.67
C ARG A 55 -4.80 -1.23 6.53
N LYS A 56 -4.67 -2.25 7.39
CA LYS A 56 -3.48 -2.43 8.22
C LYS A 56 -2.23 -2.64 7.38
N ALA A 57 -2.31 -3.43 6.32
CA ALA A 57 -1.18 -3.63 5.41
C ALA A 57 -0.70 -2.31 4.78
N GLY A 58 -1.63 -1.48 4.28
CA GLY A 58 -1.28 -0.16 3.75
C GLY A 58 -0.67 0.76 4.79
N ALA A 59 -1.28 0.86 5.97
CA ALA A 59 -0.78 1.71 7.06
C ALA A 59 0.62 1.29 7.53
N ILE A 60 0.86 -0.01 7.69
CA ILE A 60 2.19 -0.55 8.05
C ILE A 60 3.21 -0.24 6.96
N GLY A 61 2.87 -0.44 5.69
CA GLY A 61 3.78 -0.13 4.60
C GLY A 61 4.13 1.35 4.51
N LYS A 62 3.15 2.24 4.70
CA LYS A 62 3.40 3.70 4.83
C LYS A 62 4.35 4.01 5.98
N ASP A 63 4.09 3.43 7.14
CA ASP A 63 4.91 3.64 8.34
C ASP A 63 6.37 3.21 8.13
N MET A 64 6.57 2.03 7.54
CA MET A 64 7.90 1.49 7.20
C MET A 64 8.67 2.43 6.28
N LEU A 65 8.02 2.99 5.26
CA LEU A 65 8.66 3.90 4.32
C LEU A 65 8.94 5.28 4.92
N LEU A 66 8.06 5.80 5.76
CA LEU A 66 8.34 7.00 6.57
C LEU A 66 9.55 6.80 7.46
N ASN A 67 9.65 5.66 8.15
CA ASN A 67 10.81 5.33 8.97
C ASN A 67 12.10 5.25 8.13
N ALA A 68 12.04 4.60 6.96
CA ALA A 68 13.19 4.47 6.06
C ALA A 68 13.64 5.83 5.50
N GLY A 69 12.71 6.68 5.07
CA GLY A 69 13.01 8.04 4.60
C GLY A 69 13.64 8.90 5.69
N ALA A 70 13.02 8.92 6.87
CA ALA A 70 13.53 9.62 8.03
C ALA A 70 14.95 9.21 8.40
N HIS A 71 15.21 7.90 8.43
CA HIS A 71 16.55 7.35 8.67
C HIS A 71 17.55 7.77 7.58
N ASN A 72 17.20 7.61 6.31
CA ASN A 72 18.07 7.95 5.18
C ASN A 72 18.43 9.44 5.13
N TRP A 73 17.55 10.32 5.59
CA TRP A 73 17.78 11.77 5.62
C TRP A 73 18.24 12.29 6.96
N SER A 74 18.37 11.42 7.96
CA SER A 74 18.74 11.79 9.34
C SER A 74 17.84 12.88 9.92
N VAL A 75 16.53 12.79 9.65
CA VAL A 75 15.50 13.69 10.20
C VAL A 75 14.53 12.94 11.10
N PRO A 76 13.86 13.59 12.06
CA PRO A 76 12.79 12.95 12.82
C PRO A 76 11.65 12.48 11.91
N LYS A 77 11.17 11.25 12.11
CA LYS A 77 10.03 10.70 11.35
C LYS A 77 8.79 11.60 11.37
N LYS A 78 8.53 12.28 12.48
CA LYS A 78 7.40 13.23 12.63
C LYS A 78 7.46 14.41 11.65
N GLU A 79 8.62 14.67 11.05
CA GLU A 79 8.79 15.69 10.02
C GLU A 79 8.50 15.11 8.63
N CYS A 80 8.60 13.79 8.44
CA CYS A 80 8.25 13.17 7.17
C CYS A 80 6.75 12.96 7.01
N TYR A 81 6.25 13.08 5.79
CA TYR A 81 4.88 12.74 5.43
C TYR A 81 4.83 12.03 4.07
N ALA A 82 3.73 11.34 3.78
CA ALA A 82 3.51 10.67 2.51
C ALA A 82 2.52 11.47 1.66
N GLU A 83 2.78 11.60 0.37
CA GLU A 83 1.88 12.24 -0.58
C GLU A 83 2.11 11.69 -2.00
N LYS A 84 1.02 11.30 -2.69
CA LYS A 84 1.03 10.83 -4.09
C LYS A 84 2.09 9.75 -4.39
N GLY A 85 2.34 8.86 -3.43
CA GLY A 85 3.30 7.76 -3.52
C GLY A 85 4.75 8.13 -3.24
N PHE A 86 5.00 9.32 -2.67
CA PHE A 86 6.31 9.76 -2.25
C PHE A 86 6.35 10.01 -0.75
N ILE A 87 7.51 9.76 -0.14
CA ILE A 87 7.83 10.26 1.19
C ILE A 87 8.55 11.60 1.04
N ILE A 88 8.09 12.62 1.77
CA ILE A 88 8.55 14.01 1.67
C ILE A 88 9.05 14.47 3.05
N SER A 89 10.12 15.26 3.07
CA SER A 89 10.65 15.94 4.25
C SER A 89 10.59 17.47 4.08
N PRO A 90 10.19 18.24 5.10
CA PRO A 90 9.94 19.68 5.02
C PRO A 90 11.20 20.49 4.71
N ASN A 91 12.39 19.97 5.03
CA ASN A 91 13.64 20.73 4.91
C ASN A 91 14.37 20.52 3.58
N GLN A 92 13.94 19.57 2.73
CA GLN A 92 14.52 19.37 1.40
C GLN A 92 13.45 18.84 0.44
N VAL A 93 12.93 19.74 -0.40
CA VAL A 93 11.82 19.52 -1.34
C VAL A 93 12.02 18.33 -2.29
N GLU A 94 13.24 17.77 -2.41
CA GLU A 94 13.56 16.75 -3.42
C GLU A 94 14.38 15.56 -2.89
N ARG A 95 14.04 15.03 -1.72
CA ARG A 95 14.41 13.63 -1.43
C ARG A 95 13.15 12.82 -1.37
N SER A 96 12.76 12.24 -2.49
CA SER A 96 11.59 11.40 -2.59
C SER A 96 12.02 9.93 -2.63
N LEU A 97 11.47 9.11 -1.74
CA LEU A 97 11.48 7.66 -1.91
C LEU A 97 10.21 7.31 -2.66
N ALA A 98 10.36 6.83 -3.90
CA ALA A 98 9.24 6.28 -4.64
C ALA A 98 8.83 4.95 -3.99
N MET A 99 7.55 4.81 -3.66
CA MET A 99 7.00 3.55 -3.18
C MET A 99 6.91 2.57 -4.35
N VAL A 100 8.03 1.89 -4.63
CA VAL A 100 8.09 0.89 -5.70
C VAL A 100 7.78 -0.48 -5.11
N ILE A 101 6.53 -0.92 -5.28
CA ILE A 101 6.14 -2.30 -5.00
C ILE A 101 6.45 -3.12 -6.27
N TYR A 102 7.67 -3.63 -6.38
CA TYR A 102 8.00 -4.68 -7.36
C TYR A 102 7.83 -6.08 -6.70
N PRO A 103 7.54 -7.12 -7.49
CA PRO A 103 7.19 -8.47 -7.01
C PRO A 103 8.34 -9.19 -6.29
#